data_AF-A0AAD7P0Z3-F1
#
_entry.id   AF-A0AAD7P0Z3-F1
#
_cell.length_a   1.000
_cell.length_b   1.000
_cell.length_c   1.000
_cell.angle_alpha   90.00
_cell.angle_beta   90.00
_cell.angle_gamma   90.00
#
_symmetry.space_group_name_H-M   'P 1'
#
loop_
_entity.id
_entity.type
_entity.pdbx_description
1 polymer ?
#
loop_
_entity_poly.entity_id
_entity_poly.type
_entity_poly.pdbx_seq_one_letter_code
_entity_poly.pdbx_strand_id
1 'polypeptide(L)'
;MLHFLLPLLFAANARAFYLPGAAPHNFLRGDQVPLFVNALTPMLSGSDDAKLKSLINYDYYNSKFNFCPPKGGPPQKQPESLGSILFGDRIFNSPYDIKMLENNGTCQTLCTQRDVTAADAKFINDRIREDYALNWLIDGLPAAEMKLDTRNGDLFFDMGFNLGNDDGPLSELPALNNHYEIVLRYHEPVPGNYRVVGVLVWPSSIGGPQDGTPTCEPDKNNPLLLREDQTHTIRYTYRVTWNVSDTPWATRWDNYLKIFDPRIHWFSLVNSLVIVVFLCVMVSMILLRSVSRDITRYNAIDLSEDVQEDWGWKLVHGEVFRTPSNPMILSVMVGNGAQLCSMVGVTLVFALLGFLSPSNRGSLATVMMICWTFFGGIGGYLSSRVYASLGGTQRKKNVFMTATILPTVIFSVIFLLNLFLLGAGSSGAVPFGTMLLIVLLWFGISAPLSAVGAYFGSKHGAIQHPVRVNQIPRQIPPAPKYLRPWAAALLSGILPFGAAFVELYFVLSSLFASRAYYAFGFLALTAGIVGLTTATVSILFTYFCLCAEEYRWHWRAFLTGGGSAFWLLAYGLFFWASRLSLHSMSSAILYLGYLFLLVMLDFLITGTIGFLASYWAVRRLYSAIRID
;
A
#
# COMPACT_ATOMS: atom_id res chain seq x y z
N MET A 1 -3.24 45.71 -13.48
CA MET A 1 -1.95 45.11 -13.90
C MET A 1 -1.04 44.71 -12.73
N LEU A 2 -1.21 45.26 -11.52
CA LEU A 2 -0.35 44.95 -10.36
C LEU A 2 -0.63 43.59 -9.66
N HIS A 3 -1.79 42.97 -9.90
CA HIS A 3 -2.15 41.69 -9.26
C HIS A 3 -1.57 40.43 -9.94
N PHE A 4 -0.97 40.56 -11.12
CA PHE A 4 -0.33 39.43 -11.83
C PHE A 4 1.19 39.29 -11.54
N LEU A 5 1.81 40.29 -10.89
CA LEU A 5 3.25 40.30 -10.62
C LEU A 5 3.65 39.63 -9.28
N LEU A 6 2.72 39.55 -8.32
CA LEU A 6 2.96 38.92 -7.02
C LEU A 6 3.32 37.41 -7.11
N PRO A 7 2.66 36.58 -7.93
CA PRO A 7 3.04 35.16 -8.04
C PRO A 7 4.38 34.94 -8.76
N LEU A 8 4.83 35.87 -9.60
CA LEU A 8 6.14 35.80 -10.28
C LEU A 8 7.32 36.10 -9.34
N LEU A 9 7.12 36.92 -8.31
CA LEU A 9 8.13 37.17 -7.27
C LEU A 9 8.34 35.97 -6.33
N PHE A 10 7.33 35.10 -6.15
CA PHE A 10 7.49 33.84 -5.42
C PHE A 10 8.23 32.77 -6.25
N ALA A 11 8.16 32.81 -7.58
CA ALA A 11 8.85 31.86 -8.45
C ALA A 11 10.39 32.07 -8.47
N ALA A 12 10.88 33.29 -8.23
CA ALA A 12 12.32 33.60 -8.25
C ALA A 12 13.12 32.96 -7.09
N ASN A 13 12.45 32.48 -6.03
CA ASN A 13 13.07 31.76 -4.92
C ASN A 13 12.95 30.23 -5.04
N ALA A 14 12.52 29.71 -6.18
CA ALA A 14 12.54 28.28 -6.44
C ALA A 14 14.00 27.81 -6.58
N ARG A 15 14.58 27.29 -5.50
CA ARG A 15 15.73 26.39 -5.64
C ARG A 15 15.30 25.26 -6.55
N ALA A 16 16.09 24.98 -7.59
CA ALA A 16 15.83 23.89 -8.52
C ALA A 16 15.47 22.62 -7.73
N PHE A 17 14.25 22.14 -7.90
CA PHE A 17 13.76 20.96 -7.22
C PHE A 17 14.44 19.76 -7.88
N TYR A 18 15.50 19.25 -7.27
CA TYR A 18 16.11 18.00 -7.67
C TYR A 18 15.16 16.86 -7.26
N LEU A 19 14.57 16.18 -8.23
CA LEU A 19 13.91 14.90 -8.00
C LEU A 19 15.00 13.81 -7.94
N PRO A 20 15.25 13.19 -6.77
CA PRO A 20 16.18 12.08 -6.68
C PRO A 20 15.78 10.97 -7.65
N GLY A 21 16.73 10.50 -8.46
CA GLY A 21 16.50 9.47 -9.47
C GLY A 21 15.96 9.96 -10.82
N ALA A 22 15.67 11.25 -10.99
CA ALA A 22 15.24 11.80 -12.29
C ALA A 22 16.39 12.26 -13.19
N ALA A 23 17.58 12.53 -12.63
CA ALA A 23 18.76 12.93 -13.38
C ALA A 23 20.00 12.14 -12.92
N PRO A 24 20.93 11.81 -13.85
CA PRO A 24 22.14 11.09 -13.52
C PRO A 24 23.13 11.97 -12.73
N HIS A 25 23.71 11.41 -11.68
CA HIS A 25 24.88 11.96 -11.02
C HIS A 25 26.13 11.46 -11.75
N ASN A 26 26.98 12.38 -12.23
CA ASN A 26 28.26 12.03 -12.83
C ASN A 26 29.36 12.21 -11.77
N PHE A 27 30.20 11.20 -11.61
CA PHE A 27 31.37 11.23 -10.75
C PHE A 27 32.63 11.31 -11.60
N LEU A 28 33.60 12.12 -11.15
CA LEU A 28 34.97 12.11 -11.66
C LEU A 28 35.80 11.10 -10.86
N ARG A 29 36.98 10.74 -11.38
CA ARG A 29 37.92 9.89 -10.65
C ARG A 29 38.38 10.58 -9.36
N GLY A 30 38.32 9.86 -8.24
CA GLY A 30 38.68 10.38 -6.92
C GLY A 30 37.54 11.12 -6.18
N ASP A 31 36.40 11.37 -6.85
CA ASP A 31 35.25 11.97 -6.19
C ASP A 31 34.72 11.07 -5.07
N GLN A 32 34.24 11.69 -4.00
CA GLN A 32 33.62 10.98 -2.89
C GLN A 32 32.24 10.46 -3.30
N VAL A 33 32.04 9.16 -3.14
CA VAL A 33 30.77 8.47 -3.39
C VAL A 33 30.11 8.20 -2.05
N PRO A 34 29.10 9.01 -1.64
CA PRO A 34 28.53 8.89 -0.31
C PRO A 34 27.72 7.60 -0.17
N LEU A 35 28.01 6.86 0.91
CA LEU A 35 27.19 5.74 1.36
C LEU A 35 26.27 6.22 2.48
N PHE A 36 24.97 6.03 2.31
CA PHE A 36 23.96 6.27 3.33
C PHE A 36 23.45 4.95 3.90
N VAL A 37 23.11 4.97 5.18
CA VAL A 37 22.53 3.82 5.90
C VAL A 37 21.08 4.12 6.23
N ASN A 38 20.22 3.11 6.17
CA ASN A 38 18.81 3.19 6.53
C ASN A 38 18.50 2.22 7.69
N ALA A 39 17.28 2.32 8.22
CA ALA A 39 16.77 1.40 9.23
C ALA A 39 16.89 -0.07 8.79
N LEU A 40 17.22 -0.92 9.76
CA LEU A 40 17.22 -2.37 9.59
C LEU A 40 15.79 -2.87 9.57
N THR A 41 15.50 -3.72 8.60
CA THR A 41 14.17 -4.30 8.38
C THR A 41 14.26 -5.82 8.43
N PRO A 42 13.26 -6.50 9.01
CA PRO A 42 13.18 -7.96 8.93
C PRO A 42 13.01 -8.38 7.45
N MET A 43 13.74 -9.41 7.04
CA MET A 43 13.74 -9.93 5.68
C MET A 43 13.10 -11.32 5.63
N LEU A 44 12.49 -11.65 4.50
CA LEU A 44 12.05 -13.02 4.26
C LEU A 44 13.28 -13.82 3.84
N SER A 45 13.71 -14.77 4.68
CA SER A 45 14.82 -15.68 4.38
C SER A 45 14.63 -16.37 3.02
N GLY A 46 15.74 -16.76 2.37
CA GLY A 46 15.73 -17.40 1.05
C GLY A 46 15.32 -18.87 1.07
N SER A 47 15.02 -19.45 2.23
CA SER A 47 14.60 -20.84 2.38
C SER A 47 13.15 -21.06 1.95
N ASP A 48 12.84 -22.27 1.43
CA ASP A 48 11.53 -22.60 0.83
C ASP A 48 10.32 -22.38 1.77
N ASP A 49 10.55 -22.38 3.09
CA ASP A 49 9.54 -22.17 4.15
C ASP A 49 9.75 -20.90 4.99
N ALA A 50 10.44 -19.88 4.44
CA ALA A 50 10.72 -18.66 5.18
C ALA A 50 9.46 -17.91 5.62
N LYS A 51 9.31 -17.73 6.93
CA LYS A 51 8.26 -16.93 7.56
C LYS A 51 8.85 -15.63 8.08
N LEU A 52 8.12 -14.53 7.94
CA LEU A 52 8.54 -13.26 8.51
C LEU A 52 8.40 -13.31 10.04
N LYS A 53 9.48 -13.01 10.76
CA LYS A 53 9.58 -13.18 12.22
C LYS A 53 9.23 -11.91 13.02
N SER A 54 9.34 -10.72 12.42
CA SER A 54 9.07 -9.43 13.07
C SER A 54 8.47 -8.42 12.08
N LEU A 55 7.78 -7.39 12.59
CA LEU A 55 7.32 -6.20 11.83
C LEU A 55 7.97 -4.89 12.34
N ILE A 56 8.91 -5.00 13.29
CA ILE A 56 9.55 -3.85 13.93
C ILE A 56 10.83 -3.52 13.18
N ASN A 57 11.00 -2.25 12.80
CA ASN A 57 12.22 -1.76 12.18
C ASN A 57 13.09 -1.11 13.24
N TYR A 58 14.40 -1.31 13.19
CA TYR A 58 15.33 -0.65 14.12
C TYR A 58 16.24 0.32 13.38
N ASP A 59 16.56 1.43 14.03
CA ASP A 59 17.50 2.39 13.47
C ASP A 59 18.89 1.75 13.34
N TYR A 60 19.63 2.10 12.30
CA TYR A 60 21.01 1.66 12.11
C TYR A 60 21.86 2.08 13.31
N TYR A 61 21.73 3.33 13.76
CA TYR A 61 22.49 3.86 14.89
C TYR A 61 21.85 3.60 16.26
N ASN A 62 21.03 2.54 16.39
CA ASN A 62 20.54 2.11 17.70
C ASN A 62 21.72 1.70 18.60
N SER A 63 21.74 2.19 19.84
CA SER A 63 22.84 1.95 20.78
C SER A 63 23.13 0.48 21.02
N LYS A 64 22.12 -0.41 20.89
CA LYS A 64 22.28 -1.85 21.11
C LYS A 64 23.05 -2.57 20.00
N PHE A 65 23.03 -2.06 18.76
CA PHE A 65 23.78 -2.67 17.66
C PHE A 65 25.26 -2.34 17.68
N ASN A 66 25.65 -1.26 18.37
CA ASN A 66 27.05 -0.89 18.53
C ASN A 66 27.80 -0.71 17.18
N PHE A 67 27.12 -0.20 16.13
CA PHE A 67 27.76 0.12 14.84
C PHE A 67 28.62 1.39 14.90
N CYS A 68 29.56 1.50 13.96
CA CYS A 68 30.50 2.62 13.87
C CYS A 68 29.78 3.95 13.53
N PRO A 69 29.83 4.98 14.38
CA PRO A 69 29.33 6.31 14.04
C PRO A 69 30.24 7.04 13.03
N PRO A 70 29.73 8.04 12.29
CA PRO A 70 30.53 8.84 11.36
C PRO A 70 31.61 9.66 12.07
N LYS A 71 32.75 9.87 11.40
CA LYS A 71 33.86 10.70 11.91
C LYS A 71 33.47 12.18 11.84
N GLY A 72 33.53 12.91 12.96
CA GLY A 72 33.35 14.37 12.98
C GLY A 72 32.01 14.90 13.52
N GLY A 73 31.20 14.08 14.17
CA GLY A 73 29.98 14.53 14.86
C GLY A 73 28.89 13.46 14.96
N PRO A 74 27.70 13.80 15.50
CA PRO A 74 26.57 12.89 15.50
C PRO A 74 26.12 12.57 14.06
N PRO A 75 25.47 11.41 13.83
CA PRO A 75 24.90 11.07 12.53
C PRO A 75 24.00 12.18 11.98
N GLN A 76 24.27 12.61 10.76
CA GLN A 76 23.49 13.62 10.05
C GLN A 76 22.35 12.94 9.28
N LYS A 77 21.12 13.33 9.61
CA LYS A 77 19.93 12.83 8.94
C LYS A 77 19.75 13.48 7.57
N GLN A 78 19.49 12.67 6.54
CA GLN A 78 19.15 13.18 5.21
C GLN A 78 17.69 13.68 5.15
N PRO A 79 17.39 14.72 4.34
CA PRO A 79 16.02 15.17 4.14
C PRO A 79 15.22 14.08 3.41
N GLU A 80 14.08 13.74 3.99
CA GLU A 80 13.19 12.66 3.53
C GLU A 80 11.85 13.23 3.06
N SER A 81 11.20 12.55 2.11
CA SER A 81 9.83 12.88 1.75
C SER A 81 8.87 12.52 2.89
N LEU A 82 7.68 13.13 2.89
CA LEU A 82 6.64 12.79 3.88
C LEU A 82 6.32 11.29 3.88
N GLY A 83 6.25 10.69 2.70
CA GLY A 83 5.98 9.26 2.54
C GLY A 83 7.10 8.37 3.03
N SER A 84 8.37 8.72 2.82
CA SER A 84 9.50 7.91 3.33
C SER A 84 9.54 7.94 4.87
N ILE A 85 9.24 9.09 5.47
CA ILE A 85 9.13 9.20 6.94
C ILE A 85 8.02 8.27 7.49
N LEU A 86 6.90 8.18 6.78
CA LEU A 86 5.74 7.34 7.13
C LEU A 86 6.00 5.83 6.92
N PHE A 87 6.79 5.47 5.92
CA PHE A 87 7.26 4.08 5.74
C PHE A 87 8.37 3.68 6.72
N GLY A 88 8.81 4.60 7.58
CA GLY A 88 9.81 4.32 8.61
C GLY A 88 11.25 4.39 8.11
N ASP A 89 11.50 4.99 6.94
CA ASP A 89 12.86 5.28 6.50
C ASP A 89 13.52 6.27 7.47
N ARG A 90 14.78 5.99 7.81
CA ARG A 90 15.65 6.82 8.65
C ARG A 90 17.05 6.80 8.03
N ILE A 91 17.29 7.70 7.09
CA ILE A 91 18.52 7.73 6.30
C ILE A 91 19.55 8.64 6.98
N PHE A 92 20.72 8.08 7.25
CA PHE A 92 21.86 8.79 7.86
C PHE A 92 23.12 8.67 7.01
N ASN A 93 24.04 9.63 7.18
CA ASN A 93 25.39 9.50 6.66
C ASN A 93 26.17 8.39 7.39
N SER A 94 27.17 7.83 6.71
CA SER A 94 27.98 6.73 7.23
C SER A 94 29.47 7.08 7.28
N PRO A 95 30.28 6.36 8.09
CA PRO A 95 31.74 6.54 8.15
C PRO A 95 32.53 5.98 6.96
N TYR A 96 31.88 5.34 5.98
CA TYR A 96 32.57 4.71 4.86
C TYR A 96 33.19 5.78 3.94
N ASP A 97 34.50 5.66 3.70
CA ASP A 97 35.23 6.53 2.76
C ASP A 97 35.40 5.80 1.42
N ILE A 98 34.44 6.03 0.52
CA ILE A 98 34.43 5.45 -0.82
C ILE A 98 34.77 6.56 -1.82
N LYS A 99 35.84 6.35 -2.58
CA LYS A 99 36.28 7.25 -3.65
C LYS A 99 36.22 6.55 -4.99
N MET A 100 35.74 7.28 -6.00
CA MET A 100 35.51 6.75 -7.34
C MET A 100 36.81 6.23 -7.97
N LEU A 101 36.87 4.93 -8.29
CA LEU A 101 38.03 4.24 -8.89
C LEU A 101 39.35 4.32 -8.09
N GLU A 102 39.28 4.58 -6.79
CA GLU A 102 40.43 4.53 -5.90
C GLU A 102 40.34 3.34 -4.93
N ASN A 103 41.48 2.96 -4.36
CA ASN A 103 41.58 1.96 -3.28
C ASN A 103 40.96 0.58 -3.61
N ASN A 104 40.93 0.23 -4.90
CA ASN A 104 40.33 -0.99 -5.43
C ASN A 104 40.94 -2.24 -4.76
N GLY A 105 40.13 -3.02 -4.06
CA GLY A 105 40.53 -4.26 -3.39
C GLY A 105 41.29 -4.07 -2.06
N THR A 106 41.50 -2.83 -1.60
CA THR A 106 42.22 -2.60 -0.34
C THR A 106 41.33 -2.88 0.88
N CYS A 107 41.89 -3.57 1.87
CA CYS A 107 41.23 -3.86 3.13
C CYS A 107 41.32 -2.65 4.07
N GLN A 108 40.18 -2.10 4.47
CA GLN A 108 40.11 -0.91 5.33
C GLN A 108 39.35 -1.23 6.62
N THR A 109 39.88 -0.75 7.74
CA THR A 109 39.18 -0.82 9.03
C THR A 109 38.26 0.40 9.17
N LEU A 110 36.97 0.15 9.38
CA LEU A 110 35.97 1.19 9.62
C LEU A 110 36.10 1.73 11.04
N CYS A 111 35.95 0.86 12.03
CA CYS A 111 36.21 1.12 13.45
C CYS A 111 36.38 -0.19 14.23
N THR A 112 36.91 -0.09 15.45
CA THR A 112 36.94 -1.19 16.42
C THR A 112 36.13 -0.79 17.64
N GLN A 113 35.07 -1.53 17.91
CA GLN A 113 34.19 -1.33 19.06
C GLN A 113 34.59 -2.30 20.17
N ARG A 114 34.99 -1.78 21.34
CA ARG A 114 35.61 -2.60 22.39
C ARG A 114 34.65 -3.11 23.46
N ASP A 115 33.52 -2.41 23.65
CA ASP A 115 32.64 -2.61 24.81
C ASP A 115 31.25 -3.12 24.43
N VAL A 116 31.17 -4.20 23.63
CA VAL A 116 29.87 -4.83 23.33
C VAL A 116 29.47 -5.72 24.50
N THR A 117 28.49 -5.27 25.28
CA THR A 117 28.03 -5.96 26.49
C THR A 117 27.31 -7.27 26.16
N ALA A 118 27.24 -8.18 27.13
CA ALA A 118 26.49 -9.44 27.02
C ALA A 118 25.01 -9.23 26.65
N ALA A 119 24.37 -8.17 27.17
CA ALA A 119 22.98 -7.84 26.86
C ALA A 119 22.80 -7.37 25.40
N ASP A 120 23.76 -6.59 24.88
CA ASP A 120 23.77 -6.15 23.49
C ASP A 120 24.07 -7.30 22.54
N ALA A 121 25.01 -8.19 22.91
CA ALA A 121 25.30 -9.42 22.17
C ALA A 121 24.05 -10.29 22.03
N LYS A 122 23.29 -10.49 23.12
CA LYS A 122 22.01 -11.19 23.07
C LYS A 122 21.01 -10.51 22.14
N PHE A 123 20.87 -9.19 22.23
CA PHE A 123 19.98 -8.44 21.34
C PHE A 123 20.36 -8.61 19.87
N ILE A 124 21.66 -8.53 19.53
CA ILE A 124 22.17 -8.74 18.17
C ILE A 124 21.86 -10.17 17.71
N ASN A 125 22.14 -11.18 18.52
CA ASN A 125 21.88 -12.59 18.20
C ASN A 125 20.39 -12.84 17.94
N ASP A 126 19.50 -12.28 18.76
CA ASP A 126 18.05 -12.39 18.56
C ASP A 126 17.61 -11.73 17.24
N ARG A 127 18.23 -10.61 16.84
CA ARG A 127 17.95 -9.95 15.55
C ARG A 127 18.50 -10.72 14.36
N ILE A 128 19.63 -11.41 14.50
CA ILE A 128 20.14 -12.32 13.47
C ILE A 128 19.17 -13.49 13.29
N ARG A 129 18.73 -14.12 14.39
CA ARG A 129 17.70 -15.19 14.37
C ARG A 129 16.37 -14.73 13.79
N GLU A 130 16.06 -13.43 13.84
CA GLU A 130 14.85 -12.83 13.24
C GLU A 130 15.03 -12.40 11.77
N ASP A 131 16.15 -12.74 11.12
CA ASP A 131 16.46 -12.42 9.73
C ASP A 131 16.49 -10.92 9.42
N TYR A 132 17.07 -10.09 10.31
CA TYR A 132 17.20 -8.65 10.03
C TYR A 132 18.24 -8.39 8.94
N ALA A 133 17.86 -7.54 7.98
CA ALA A 133 18.71 -7.08 6.91
C ALA A 133 19.15 -5.63 7.10
N LEU A 134 20.38 -5.35 6.67
CA LEU A 134 20.98 -4.03 6.58
C LEU A 134 20.62 -3.39 5.24
N ASN A 135 20.12 -2.15 5.29
CA ASN A 135 19.69 -1.42 4.11
C ASN A 135 20.64 -0.24 3.86
N TRP A 136 21.53 -0.36 2.88
CA TRP A 136 22.43 0.72 2.47
C TRP A 136 22.04 1.33 1.14
N LEU A 137 22.48 2.57 0.93
CA LEU A 137 22.14 3.38 -0.23
C LEU A 137 23.37 4.07 -0.78
N ILE A 138 23.64 3.90 -2.08
CA ILE A 138 24.73 4.57 -2.80
C ILE A 138 24.16 5.09 -4.12
N ASP A 139 24.30 6.40 -4.35
CA ASP A 139 23.74 7.09 -5.54
C ASP A 139 22.25 6.77 -5.81
N GLY A 140 21.47 6.60 -4.72
CA GLY A 140 20.05 6.25 -4.74
C GLY A 140 19.74 4.76 -4.98
N LEU A 141 20.74 3.93 -5.29
CA LEU A 141 20.57 2.48 -5.42
C LEU A 141 20.71 1.78 -4.07
N PRO A 142 19.84 0.80 -3.76
CA PRO A 142 20.03 -0.04 -2.59
C PRO A 142 21.25 -0.95 -2.77
N ALA A 143 22.00 -1.18 -1.70
CA ALA A 143 22.92 -2.31 -1.64
C ALA A 143 22.12 -3.61 -1.70
N ALA A 144 22.65 -4.57 -2.45
CA ALA A 144 21.97 -5.84 -2.69
C ALA A 144 22.95 -7.01 -2.71
N GLU A 145 22.43 -8.20 -2.42
CA GLU A 145 23.12 -9.45 -2.68
C GLU A 145 22.76 -9.94 -4.09
N MET A 146 23.76 -10.47 -4.80
CA MET A 146 23.50 -11.15 -6.07
C MET A 146 23.01 -12.56 -5.79
N LYS A 147 21.77 -12.87 -6.17
CA LYS A 147 21.18 -14.20 -6.04
C LYS A 147 20.84 -14.78 -7.41
N LEU A 148 20.93 -16.11 -7.50
CA LEU A 148 20.52 -16.87 -8.68
C LEU A 148 19.10 -17.37 -8.46
N ASP A 149 18.21 -17.10 -9.42
CA ASP A 149 16.90 -17.70 -9.42
C ASP A 149 17.01 -19.19 -9.79
N THR A 150 16.68 -20.09 -8.85
CA THR A 150 16.79 -21.54 -9.03
C THR A 150 15.88 -22.09 -10.14
N ARG A 151 14.84 -21.35 -10.55
CA ARG A 151 13.90 -21.80 -11.59
C ARG A 151 14.35 -21.45 -13.00
N ASN A 152 14.86 -20.24 -13.19
CA ASN A 152 15.17 -19.69 -14.51
C ASN A 152 16.68 -19.56 -14.78
N GLY A 153 17.53 -19.62 -13.74
CA GLY A 153 18.97 -19.38 -13.85
C GLY A 153 19.35 -17.91 -14.03
N ASP A 154 18.39 -16.98 -13.94
CA ASP A 154 18.65 -15.55 -14.06
C ASP A 154 19.23 -14.99 -12.75
N LEU A 155 20.26 -14.16 -12.89
CA LEU A 155 20.82 -13.38 -11.78
C LEU A 155 19.92 -12.18 -11.46
N PHE A 156 19.67 -11.93 -10.18
CA PHE A 156 18.95 -10.75 -9.71
C PHE A 156 19.58 -10.19 -8.44
N PHE A 157 19.29 -8.92 -8.16
CA PHE A 157 19.80 -8.22 -6.99
C PHE A 157 18.71 -8.14 -5.92
N ASP A 158 18.90 -8.90 -4.84
CA ASP A 158 18.01 -8.91 -3.69
C ASP A 158 18.38 -7.75 -2.76
N MET A 159 17.45 -6.82 -2.52
CA MET A 159 17.76 -5.58 -1.80
C MET A 159 17.96 -5.84 -0.31
N GLY A 160 19.00 -5.23 0.24
CA GLY A 160 19.44 -5.51 1.59
C GLY A 160 20.28 -6.78 1.66
N PHE A 161 20.91 -6.99 2.80
CA PHE A 161 21.76 -8.15 3.06
C PHE A 161 21.74 -8.48 4.56
N ASN A 162 21.99 -9.73 4.91
CA ASN A 162 21.76 -10.20 6.27
C ASN A 162 22.73 -9.59 7.30
N LEU A 163 22.21 -9.25 8.48
CA LEU A 163 23.00 -8.78 9.62
C LEU A 163 24.01 -9.84 10.09
N GLY A 164 23.65 -11.10 10.00
CA GLY A 164 24.49 -12.22 10.43
C GLY A 164 24.10 -13.51 9.71
N ASN A 165 24.70 -14.61 10.16
CA ASN A 165 24.41 -15.94 9.66
C ASN A 165 24.05 -16.87 10.83
N ASP A 166 22.91 -17.54 10.73
CA ASP A 166 22.40 -18.55 11.67
C ASP A 166 22.24 -19.95 11.04
N ASP A 167 22.83 -20.19 9.87
CA ASP A 167 22.72 -21.45 9.14
C ASP A 167 23.45 -22.62 9.84
N GLY A 168 22.77 -23.78 9.87
CA GLY A 168 23.33 -25.06 10.30
C GLY A 168 23.86 -25.04 11.76
N PRO A 169 25.16 -25.31 12.00
CA PRO A 169 25.72 -25.31 13.36
C PRO A 169 25.71 -23.92 14.04
N LEU A 170 25.47 -22.85 13.28
CA LEU A 170 25.36 -21.47 13.78
C LEU A 170 23.95 -21.13 14.30
N SER A 171 23.00 -22.07 14.27
CA SER A 171 21.64 -21.83 14.75
C SER A 171 21.57 -21.58 16.27
N GLU A 172 22.40 -22.27 17.06
CA GLU A 172 22.48 -22.07 18.51
C GLU A 172 23.18 -20.74 18.87
N LEU A 173 24.30 -20.47 18.19
CA LEU A 173 25.14 -19.28 18.37
C LEU A 173 25.39 -18.62 17.01
N PRO A 174 24.58 -17.60 16.65
CA PRO A 174 24.68 -16.95 15.36
C PRO A 174 25.99 -16.16 15.22
N ALA A 175 26.48 -16.08 13.99
CA ALA A 175 27.65 -15.31 13.63
C ALA A 175 27.25 -13.91 13.15
N LEU A 176 27.88 -12.86 13.71
CA LEU A 176 27.67 -11.49 13.24
C LEU A 176 28.52 -11.21 12.00
N ASN A 177 27.94 -10.59 10.97
CA ASN A 177 28.70 -10.10 9.83
C ASN A 177 29.37 -8.76 10.20
N ASN A 178 30.70 -8.75 10.19
CA ASN A 178 31.52 -7.57 10.51
C ASN A 178 32.47 -7.16 9.38
N HIS A 179 32.58 -7.98 8.33
CA HIS A 179 33.31 -7.65 7.11
C HIS A 179 32.38 -7.53 5.92
N TYR A 180 32.53 -6.46 5.15
CA TYR A 180 31.68 -6.19 3.98
C TYR A 180 32.53 -5.98 2.72
N GLU A 181 32.34 -6.85 1.73
CA GLU A 181 32.92 -6.67 0.41
C GLU A 181 31.91 -5.95 -0.48
N ILE A 182 32.21 -4.69 -0.81
CA ILE A 182 31.34 -3.78 -1.57
C ILE A 182 31.85 -3.74 -3.00
N VAL A 183 31.09 -4.28 -3.94
CA VAL A 183 31.39 -4.21 -5.38
C VAL A 183 30.47 -3.20 -6.04
N LEU A 184 31.06 -2.13 -6.55
CA LEU A 184 30.37 -1.06 -7.25
C LEU A 184 30.53 -1.25 -8.75
N ARG A 185 29.39 -1.38 -9.43
CA ARG A 185 29.34 -1.42 -10.90
C ARG A 185 29.17 -0.01 -11.43
N TYR A 186 30.01 0.36 -12.38
CA TYR A 186 29.97 1.69 -13.00
C TYR A 186 29.90 1.61 -14.52
N HIS A 187 29.27 2.62 -15.12
CA HIS A 187 29.16 2.81 -16.56
C HIS A 187 29.84 4.12 -16.95
N GLU A 188 30.61 4.10 -18.04
CA GLU A 188 31.34 5.25 -18.58
C GLU A 188 30.74 5.65 -19.94
N PRO A 189 29.70 6.50 -19.96
CA PRO A 189 29.07 6.92 -21.22
C PRO A 189 29.97 7.88 -22.03
N VAL A 190 30.81 8.66 -21.34
CA VAL A 190 31.77 9.59 -21.93
C VAL A 190 33.08 9.43 -21.16
N PRO A 191 34.25 9.44 -21.84
CA PRO A 191 35.53 9.31 -21.16
C PRO A 191 35.69 10.27 -19.98
N GLY A 192 36.02 9.74 -18.80
CA GLY A 192 36.22 10.50 -17.58
C GLY A 192 34.95 10.85 -16.79
N ASN A 193 33.75 10.48 -17.27
CA ASN A 193 32.51 10.61 -16.52
C ASN A 193 32.00 9.23 -16.13
N TYR A 194 31.97 8.95 -14.82
CA TYR A 194 31.53 7.66 -14.30
C TYR A 194 30.16 7.77 -13.65
N ARG A 195 29.31 6.77 -13.88
CA ARG A 195 27.98 6.67 -13.25
C ARG A 195 27.86 5.35 -12.52
N VAL A 196 27.38 5.36 -11.29
CA VAL A 196 27.10 4.14 -10.53
C VAL A 196 25.80 3.51 -11.05
N VAL A 197 25.89 2.24 -11.42
CA VAL A 197 24.79 1.48 -12.04
C VAL A 197 24.45 0.18 -11.29
N GLY A 198 25.25 -0.19 -10.29
CA GLY A 198 24.94 -1.31 -9.41
C GLY A 198 25.78 -1.28 -8.14
N VAL A 199 25.20 -1.77 -7.06
CA VAL A 199 25.77 -1.82 -5.73
C VAL A 199 25.55 -3.21 -5.18
N LEU A 200 26.62 -3.97 -5.03
CA LEU A 200 26.59 -5.34 -4.55
C LEU A 200 27.40 -5.46 -3.28
N VAL A 201 26.88 -6.19 -2.30
CA VAL A 201 27.54 -6.39 -1.02
C VAL A 201 27.56 -7.87 -0.69
N TRP A 202 28.73 -8.40 -0.33
CA TRP A 202 28.89 -9.73 0.25
C TRP A 202 29.27 -9.56 1.71
N PRO A 203 28.34 -9.84 2.64
CA PRO A 203 28.64 -9.81 4.06
C PRO A 203 29.36 -11.09 4.48
N SER A 204 30.31 -10.96 5.40
CA SER A 204 31.02 -12.11 5.98
C SER A 204 31.40 -11.86 7.43
N SER A 205 31.64 -12.95 8.16
CA SER A 205 31.96 -12.94 9.58
C SER A 205 33.44 -13.31 9.80
N ILE A 206 34.19 -12.41 10.44
CA ILE A 206 35.63 -12.54 10.70
C ILE A 206 35.90 -12.38 12.20
N GLY A 207 36.12 -13.51 12.88
CA GLY A 207 36.37 -13.60 14.32
C GLY A 207 37.86 -13.60 14.73
N GLY A 208 38.80 -13.45 13.79
CA GLY A 208 40.24 -13.42 14.07
C GLY A 208 40.71 -12.28 15.01
N PRO A 209 42.03 -12.06 15.20
CA PRO A 209 42.55 -11.04 16.12
C PRO A 209 41.99 -9.64 15.80
N GLN A 210 41.25 -9.04 16.74
CA GLN A 210 40.50 -7.80 16.52
C GLN A 210 41.37 -6.53 16.69
N ASP A 211 42.50 -6.62 17.39
CA ASP A 211 43.43 -5.50 17.62
C ASP A 211 44.66 -5.51 16.68
N GLY A 212 44.77 -6.51 15.79
CA GLY A 212 45.90 -6.67 14.85
C GLY A 212 45.73 -5.96 13.51
N THR A 213 46.61 -6.25 12.55
CA THR A 213 46.46 -5.80 11.16
C THR A 213 45.14 -6.31 10.57
N PRO A 214 44.49 -5.52 9.69
CA PRO A 214 43.19 -5.92 9.13
C PRO A 214 43.38 -7.03 8.10
N THR A 215 42.75 -8.19 8.35
CA THR A 215 42.69 -9.33 7.44
C THR A 215 41.30 -9.44 6.84
N CYS A 216 41.14 -9.05 5.57
CA CYS A 216 39.89 -9.16 4.82
C CYS A 216 39.83 -10.49 4.05
N GLU A 217 40.13 -11.59 4.74
CA GLU A 217 40.10 -12.94 4.19
C GLU A 217 39.20 -13.79 5.10
N PRO A 218 37.93 -14.02 4.74
CA PRO A 218 36.99 -14.77 5.57
C PRO A 218 37.37 -16.25 5.69
N ASP A 219 37.86 -16.87 4.61
CA ASP A 219 38.17 -18.31 4.56
C ASP A 219 39.30 -18.76 5.51
N LYS A 220 40.14 -17.82 5.96
CA LYS A 220 41.27 -18.11 6.86
C LYS A 220 40.94 -17.92 8.34
N ASN A 221 39.76 -17.42 8.66
CA ASN A 221 39.38 -17.05 10.02
C ASN A 221 38.10 -17.75 10.46
N ASN A 222 38.01 -18.05 11.76
CA ASN A 222 36.76 -18.53 12.34
C ASN A 222 35.69 -17.42 12.32
N PRO A 223 34.40 -17.77 12.23
CA PRO A 223 33.32 -16.79 12.31
C PRO A 223 33.31 -16.07 13.68
N LEU A 224 32.86 -14.82 13.68
CA LEU A 224 32.70 -14.01 14.89
C LEU A 224 31.41 -14.43 15.61
N LEU A 225 31.56 -15.23 16.66
CA LEU A 225 30.48 -15.69 17.51
C LEU A 225 30.34 -14.78 18.74
N LEU A 226 29.18 -14.15 18.91
CA LEU A 226 28.89 -13.31 20.06
C LEU A 226 28.28 -14.15 21.18
N ARG A 227 29.08 -14.54 22.18
CA ARG A 227 28.57 -15.25 23.36
C ARG A 227 27.84 -14.30 24.31
N GLU A 228 26.70 -14.76 24.83
CA GLU A 228 25.78 -13.97 25.67
C GLU A 228 26.24 -13.84 27.14
N ASP A 229 27.43 -14.31 27.49
CA ASP A 229 27.99 -14.30 28.86
C ASP A 229 29.18 -13.32 29.02
N GLN A 230 29.73 -12.82 27.92
CA GLN A 230 30.99 -12.08 27.91
C GLN A 230 30.89 -10.76 27.14
N THR A 231 31.85 -9.88 27.40
CA THR A 231 32.00 -8.62 26.65
C THR A 231 32.89 -8.89 25.44
N HIS A 232 32.50 -8.43 24.26
CA HIS A 232 33.20 -8.68 23.01
C HIS A 232 33.75 -7.41 22.39
N THR A 233 34.90 -7.53 21.73
CA THR A 233 35.43 -6.49 20.84
C THR A 233 35.13 -6.86 19.40
N ILE A 234 34.50 -5.96 18.66
CA ILE A 234 34.08 -6.14 17.26
C ILE A 234 34.81 -5.12 16.38
N ARG A 235 35.66 -5.60 15.48
CA ARG A 235 36.26 -4.78 14.42
C ARG A 235 35.42 -4.88 13.16
N TYR A 236 34.96 -3.73 12.67
CA TYR A 236 34.29 -3.63 11.38
C TYR A 236 35.31 -3.30 10.28
N THR A 237 35.28 -4.06 9.19
CA THR A 237 36.18 -3.86 8.05
C THR A 237 35.38 -3.88 6.75
N TYR A 238 35.92 -3.24 5.72
CA TYR A 238 35.32 -3.27 4.40
C TYR A 238 36.39 -3.29 3.31
N ARG A 239 35.99 -3.78 2.14
CA ARG A 239 36.76 -3.73 0.90
C ARG A 239 35.88 -3.17 -0.20
N VAL A 240 36.40 -2.25 -1.00
CA VAL A 240 35.68 -1.68 -2.15
C VAL A 240 36.31 -2.18 -3.44
N THR A 241 35.49 -2.72 -4.33
CA THR A 241 35.90 -3.17 -5.66
C THR A 241 35.09 -2.49 -6.75
N TRP A 242 35.73 -2.01 -7.80
CA TRP A 242 35.07 -1.32 -8.92
C TRP A 242 35.05 -2.18 -10.18
N ASN A 243 33.86 -2.48 -10.70
CA ASN A 243 33.67 -3.28 -11.90
C ASN A 243 32.99 -2.46 -13.01
N VAL A 244 33.55 -2.50 -14.21
CA VAL A 244 32.92 -1.88 -15.40
C VAL A 244 31.63 -2.64 -15.75
N SER A 245 30.60 -1.92 -16.18
CA SER A 245 29.33 -2.46 -16.66
C SER A 245 28.84 -1.70 -17.89
N ASP A 246 28.34 -2.44 -18.87
CA ASP A 246 27.75 -1.88 -20.09
C ASP A 246 26.31 -1.39 -19.88
N THR A 247 25.73 -1.61 -18.69
CA THR A 247 24.37 -1.19 -18.35
C THR A 247 24.26 0.34 -18.31
N PRO A 248 23.42 0.95 -19.17
CA PRO A 248 23.19 2.40 -19.13
C PRO A 248 22.54 2.83 -17.80
N TRP A 249 22.72 4.10 -17.43
CA TRP A 249 22.11 4.66 -16.22
C TRP A 249 20.58 4.54 -16.21
N ALA A 250 19.92 4.63 -17.37
CA ALA A 250 18.46 4.58 -17.48
C ALA A 250 17.88 3.21 -17.07
N THR A 251 18.60 2.11 -17.27
CA THR A 251 18.15 0.74 -17.00
C THR A 251 18.83 0.14 -15.75
N ARG A 252 19.50 0.96 -14.94
CA ARG A 252 20.25 0.50 -13.76
C ARG A 252 19.39 -0.19 -12.70
N TRP A 253 18.09 0.10 -12.69
CA TRP A 253 17.13 -0.51 -11.75
C TRP A 253 16.60 -1.87 -12.21
N ASP A 254 16.81 -2.28 -13.47
CA ASP A 254 16.20 -3.50 -14.03
C ASP A 254 16.66 -4.76 -13.29
N ASN A 255 17.92 -4.80 -12.84
CA ASN A 255 18.47 -5.91 -12.06
C ASN A 255 17.89 -6.00 -10.63
N TYR A 256 17.37 -4.89 -10.10
CA TYR A 256 16.75 -4.81 -8.76
C TYR A 256 15.25 -5.05 -8.81
N LEU A 257 14.59 -4.70 -9.92
CA LEU A 257 13.13 -4.70 -10.06
C LEU A 257 12.63 -5.93 -10.83
N LYS A 258 13.11 -7.11 -10.43
CA LYS A 258 12.68 -8.37 -11.06
C LYS A 258 11.25 -8.71 -10.65
N ILE A 259 10.38 -8.92 -11.63
CA ILE A 259 9.04 -9.48 -11.42
C ILE A 259 9.19 -11.00 -11.33
N PHE A 260 8.98 -11.56 -10.15
CA PHE A 260 8.97 -13.01 -9.94
C PHE A 260 7.72 -13.63 -10.57
N ASP A 261 7.91 -14.74 -11.28
CA ASP A 261 6.83 -15.49 -11.94
C ASP A 261 5.80 -14.65 -12.74
N PRO A 262 6.19 -13.86 -13.76
CA PRO A 262 5.25 -13.06 -14.58
C PRO A 262 4.13 -13.90 -15.22
N ARG A 263 4.40 -15.19 -15.45
CA ARG A 263 3.43 -16.17 -15.96
C ARG A 263 2.24 -16.35 -15.02
N ILE A 264 2.47 -16.33 -13.70
CA ILE A 264 1.40 -16.49 -12.70
C ILE A 264 0.51 -15.24 -12.69
N HIS A 265 1.12 -14.04 -12.72
CA HIS A 265 0.40 -12.78 -12.84
C HIS A 265 -0.50 -12.74 -14.09
N TRP A 266 0.04 -13.10 -15.25
CA TRP A 266 -0.71 -13.07 -16.50
C TRP A 266 -1.80 -14.15 -16.56
N PHE A 267 -1.50 -15.36 -16.09
CA PHE A 267 -2.48 -16.45 -16.01
C PHE A 267 -3.66 -16.08 -15.10
N SER A 268 -3.39 -15.51 -13.92
CA SER A 268 -4.44 -15.04 -13.02
C SER A 268 -5.27 -13.92 -13.67
N LEU A 269 -4.60 -12.93 -14.27
CA LEU A 269 -5.28 -11.79 -14.88
C LEU A 269 -6.22 -12.22 -16.01
N VAL A 270 -5.76 -13.10 -16.90
CA VAL A 270 -6.58 -13.62 -18.01
C VAL A 270 -7.78 -14.40 -17.48
N ASN A 271 -7.58 -15.28 -16.49
CA ASN A 271 -8.67 -16.05 -15.90
C ASN A 271 -9.72 -15.14 -15.25
N SER A 272 -9.29 -14.17 -14.45
CA SER A 272 -10.20 -13.20 -13.82
C SER A 272 -10.93 -12.36 -14.87
N LEU A 273 -10.25 -11.93 -15.94
CA LEU A 273 -10.88 -11.18 -17.03
C LEU A 273 -11.97 -12.00 -17.73
N VAL A 274 -11.71 -13.27 -18.04
CA VAL A 274 -12.70 -14.17 -18.66
C VAL A 274 -13.94 -14.33 -17.77
N ILE A 275 -13.74 -14.57 -16.48
CA ILE A 275 -14.84 -14.71 -15.51
C ILE A 275 -15.68 -13.43 -15.46
N VAL A 276 -15.03 -12.26 -15.42
CA VAL A 276 -15.74 -10.97 -15.32
C VAL A 276 -16.47 -10.63 -16.60
N VAL A 277 -15.89 -10.89 -17.77
CA VAL A 277 -16.59 -10.72 -19.05
C VAL A 277 -17.81 -11.63 -19.10
N PHE A 278 -17.66 -12.91 -18.74
CA PHE A 278 -18.77 -13.85 -18.68
C PHE A 278 -19.87 -13.38 -17.71
N LEU A 279 -19.49 -12.89 -16.53
CA LEU A 279 -20.42 -12.35 -15.55
C LEU A 279 -21.13 -11.09 -16.06
N CYS A 280 -20.43 -10.17 -16.72
CA CYS A 280 -21.02 -8.99 -17.35
C CYS A 280 -22.04 -9.38 -18.41
N VAL A 281 -21.72 -10.34 -19.28
CA VAL A 281 -22.63 -10.84 -20.32
C VAL A 281 -23.83 -11.53 -19.69
N MET A 282 -23.62 -12.40 -18.69
CA MET A 282 -24.70 -13.10 -17.99
C MET A 282 -25.64 -12.12 -17.29
N VAL A 283 -25.12 -11.16 -16.52
CA VAL A 283 -25.94 -10.13 -15.85
C VAL A 283 -26.67 -9.27 -16.86
N SER A 284 -25.99 -8.83 -17.93
CA SER A 284 -26.62 -8.05 -19.00
C SER A 284 -27.72 -8.85 -19.69
N MET A 285 -27.51 -10.13 -19.96
CA MET A 285 -28.53 -11.02 -20.54
C MET A 285 -29.70 -11.23 -19.58
N ILE A 286 -29.46 -11.47 -18.29
CA ILE A 286 -30.51 -11.61 -17.28
C ILE A 286 -31.34 -10.33 -17.21
N LEU A 287 -30.69 -9.16 -17.12
CA LEU A 287 -31.39 -7.88 -17.06
C LEU A 287 -32.12 -7.59 -18.36
N LEU A 288 -31.46 -7.65 -19.52
CA LEU A 288 -32.10 -7.36 -20.82
C LEU A 288 -33.22 -8.35 -21.12
N ARG A 289 -33.01 -9.65 -20.94
CA ARG A 289 -34.01 -10.68 -21.25
C ARG A 289 -35.16 -10.67 -20.25
N SER A 290 -34.89 -10.57 -18.95
CA SER A 290 -35.96 -10.49 -17.94
C SER A 290 -36.70 -9.18 -18.10
N VAL A 291 -36.03 -8.04 -18.09
CA VAL A 291 -36.67 -6.73 -18.17
C VAL A 291 -37.40 -6.55 -19.50
N SER A 292 -36.83 -6.93 -20.65
CA SER A 292 -37.55 -6.81 -21.94
C SER A 292 -38.76 -7.74 -22.01
N ARG A 293 -38.64 -8.98 -21.53
CA ARG A 293 -39.81 -9.90 -21.46
C ARG A 293 -40.88 -9.36 -20.52
N ASP A 294 -40.47 -8.81 -19.39
CA ASP A 294 -41.36 -8.25 -18.37
C ASP A 294 -42.00 -6.93 -18.83
N ILE A 295 -41.33 -6.14 -19.68
CA ILE A 295 -41.87 -4.94 -20.34
C ILE A 295 -42.82 -5.31 -21.50
N THR A 296 -42.44 -6.21 -22.40
CA THR A 296 -43.28 -6.60 -23.54
C THR A 296 -44.56 -7.29 -23.07
N ARG A 297 -44.48 -8.17 -22.06
CA ARG A 297 -45.66 -8.79 -21.45
C ARG A 297 -46.61 -7.75 -20.87
N TYR A 298 -46.08 -6.69 -20.26
CA TYR A 298 -46.89 -5.62 -19.70
C TYR A 298 -47.58 -4.80 -20.78
N ASN A 299 -46.85 -4.30 -21.78
CA ASN A 299 -47.42 -3.51 -22.88
C ASN A 299 -48.50 -4.28 -23.67
N ALA A 300 -48.42 -5.62 -23.71
CA ALA A 300 -49.42 -6.44 -24.39
C ALA A 300 -50.71 -6.63 -23.57
N ILE A 301 -50.66 -6.49 -22.24
CA ILE A 301 -51.78 -6.74 -21.31
C ILE A 301 -52.49 -5.44 -20.92
N ASP A 302 -51.83 -4.29 -20.99
CA ASP A 302 -52.46 -2.95 -20.86
C ASP A 302 -53.55 -2.69 -21.94
N LEU A 303 -53.59 -3.51 -22.99
CA LEU A 303 -54.66 -3.51 -24.02
C LEU A 303 -55.93 -4.27 -23.60
N SER A 304 -55.90 -5.02 -22.50
CA SER A 304 -57.06 -5.72 -21.91
C SER A 304 -57.40 -5.10 -20.56
N GLU A 305 -58.61 -4.53 -20.42
CA GLU A 305 -59.11 -3.80 -19.23
C GLU A 305 -59.28 -4.66 -17.94
N ASP A 306 -58.34 -5.55 -17.63
CA ASP A 306 -58.32 -6.29 -16.36
C ASP A 306 -57.53 -5.49 -15.31
N VAL A 307 -58.17 -5.25 -14.15
CA VAL A 307 -57.53 -4.64 -12.97
C VAL A 307 -56.47 -5.61 -12.45
N GLN A 308 -55.19 -5.35 -12.71
CA GLN A 308 -54.12 -6.29 -12.37
C GLN A 308 -53.18 -5.79 -11.27
N GLU A 309 -52.88 -6.70 -10.33
CA GLU A 309 -51.85 -6.55 -9.30
C GLU A 309 -50.45 -6.61 -9.95
N ASP A 310 -49.68 -5.51 -9.89
CA ASP A 310 -48.27 -5.51 -10.27
C ASP A 310 -47.50 -6.63 -9.53
N TRP A 311 -46.46 -7.22 -10.13
CA TRP A 311 -45.67 -8.30 -9.51
C TRP A 311 -44.17 -7.97 -9.44
N GLY A 312 -43.52 -8.41 -8.35
CA GLY A 312 -42.06 -8.33 -8.16
C GLY A 312 -41.49 -6.91 -8.11
N TRP A 313 -40.47 -6.64 -8.92
CA TRP A 313 -39.75 -5.36 -8.89
C TRP A 313 -40.61 -4.17 -9.36
N LYS A 314 -41.60 -4.38 -10.24
CA LYS A 314 -42.49 -3.29 -10.69
C LYS A 314 -43.46 -2.86 -9.61
N LEU A 315 -43.94 -3.80 -8.80
CA LEU A 315 -44.90 -3.54 -7.71
C LEU A 315 -44.37 -2.60 -6.63
N VAL A 316 -43.04 -2.59 -6.44
CA VAL A 316 -42.38 -1.71 -5.48
C VAL A 316 -42.00 -0.34 -6.05
N HIS A 317 -42.47 0.05 -7.24
CA HIS A 317 -42.15 1.33 -7.88
C HIS A 317 -42.39 2.54 -6.95
N GLY A 318 -43.48 2.53 -6.19
CA GLY A 318 -43.83 3.57 -5.21
C GLY A 318 -43.03 3.53 -3.91
N GLU A 319 -42.12 2.57 -3.73
CA GLU A 319 -41.38 2.35 -2.47
C GLU A 319 -39.85 2.38 -2.65
N VAL A 320 -39.37 2.15 -3.87
CA VAL A 320 -37.93 1.97 -4.17
C VAL A 320 -37.05 3.14 -3.76
N PHE A 321 -37.55 4.37 -3.87
CA PHE A 321 -36.80 5.59 -3.53
C PHE A 321 -37.10 6.12 -2.12
N ARG A 322 -37.76 5.30 -1.27
CA ARG A 322 -37.99 5.65 0.13
C ARG A 322 -36.65 5.84 0.86
N THR A 323 -36.66 6.78 1.79
CA THR A 323 -35.49 7.10 2.62
C THR A 323 -35.05 5.87 3.43
N PRO A 324 -33.78 5.45 3.36
CA PRO A 324 -33.31 4.30 4.13
C PRO A 324 -33.16 4.66 5.62
N SER A 325 -33.00 3.64 6.46
CA SER A 325 -32.57 3.86 7.86
C SER A 325 -31.22 4.58 7.87
N ASN A 326 -31.01 5.56 8.76
CA ASN A 326 -29.73 6.27 8.90
C ASN A 326 -29.10 6.80 7.58
N PRO A 327 -29.82 7.62 6.79
CA PRO A 327 -29.34 8.09 5.48
C PRO A 327 -28.07 8.96 5.59
N MET A 328 -27.84 9.58 6.75
CA MET A 328 -26.64 10.39 7.02
C MET A 328 -25.36 9.57 7.04
N ILE A 329 -25.35 8.39 7.67
CA ILE A 329 -24.14 7.57 7.75
C ILE A 329 -23.83 6.99 6.37
N LEU A 330 -24.87 6.55 5.65
CA LEU A 330 -24.72 6.04 4.29
C LEU A 330 -24.12 7.09 3.35
N SER A 331 -24.63 8.32 3.34
CA SER A 331 -24.09 9.39 2.50
C SER A 331 -22.65 9.74 2.85
N VAL A 332 -22.31 9.77 4.15
CA VAL A 332 -20.95 9.99 4.64
C VAL A 332 -19.99 8.89 4.18
N MET A 333 -20.40 7.62 4.29
CA MET A 333 -19.61 6.47 3.84
C MET A 333 -19.40 6.48 2.32
N VAL A 334 -20.46 6.74 1.55
CA VAL A 334 -20.41 6.84 0.08
C VAL A 334 -19.54 8.01 -0.38
N GLY A 335 -19.62 9.16 0.29
CA GLY A 335 -18.74 10.31 -0.01
C GLY A 335 -17.28 10.01 0.28
N ASN A 336 -16.97 9.49 1.46
CA ASN A 336 -15.59 9.12 1.82
C ASN A 336 -15.04 8.01 0.91
N GLY A 337 -15.83 6.99 0.59
CA GLY A 337 -15.42 5.95 -0.33
C GLY A 337 -15.20 6.46 -1.75
N ALA A 338 -15.94 7.48 -2.22
CA ALA A 338 -15.71 8.08 -3.53
C ALA A 338 -14.44 8.95 -3.57
N GLN A 339 -14.12 9.63 -2.47
CA GLN A 339 -12.82 10.28 -2.29
C GLN A 339 -11.67 9.26 -2.36
N LEU A 340 -11.81 8.12 -1.68
CA LEU A 340 -10.84 7.02 -1.74
C LEU A 340 -10.73 6.41 -3.14
N CYS A 341 -11.86 6.17 -3.83
CA CYS A 341 -11.87 5.68 -5.21
C CYS A 341 -11.10 6.62 -6.15
N SER A 342 -11.31 7.94 -6.00
CA SER A 342 -10.62 8.96 -6.79
C SER A 342 -9.11 8.97 -6.50
N MET A 343 -8.72 8.85 -5.23
CA MET A 343 -7.33 8.74 -4.82
C MET A 343 -6.66 7.51 -5.42
N VAL A 344 -7.29 6.34 -5.31
CA VAL A 344 -6.78 5.08 -5.87
C VAL A 344 -6.66 5.18 -7.38
N GLY A 345 -7.70 5.67 -8.07
CA GLY A 345 -7.69 5.81 -9.53
C GLY A 345 -6.54 6.69 -10.03
N VAL A 346 -6.36 7.88 -9.45
CA VAL A 346 -5.28 8.79 -9.86
C VAL A 346 -3.90 8.25 -9.48
N THR A 347 -3.76 7.60 -8.33
CA THR A 347 -2.50 6.97 -7.92
C THR A 347 -2.11 5.86 -8.89
N LEU A 348 -3.07 5.02 -9.32
CA LEU A 348 -2.83 3.96 -10.30
C LEU A 348 -2.44 4.53 -11.67
N VAL A 349 -3.06 5.64 -12.11
CA VAL A 349 -2.67 6.32 -13.35
C VAL A 349 -1.23 6.84 -13.26
N PHE A 350 -0.84 7.50 -12.16
CA PHE A 350 0.55 7.94 -11.98
C PHE A 350 1.53 6.76 -11.87
N ALA A 351 1.12 5.64 -11.28
CA ALA A 351 1.92 4.41 -11.24
C ALA A 351 2.13 3.84 -12.65
N LEU A 352 1.07 3.80 -13.48
CA LEU A 352 1.13 3.33 -14.88
C LEU A 352 2.05 4.18 -15.75
N LEU A 353 2.11 5.49 -15.49
CA LEU A 353 3.02 6.41 -16.18
C LEU A 353 4.47 6.32 -15.69
N GLY A 354 4.75 5.50 -14.68
CA GLY A 354 6.10 5.29 -14.13
C GLY A 354 6.58 6.33 -13.12
N PHE A 355 5.75 7.32 -12.76
CA PHE A 355 6.14 8.38 -11.82
C PHE A 355 6.28 7.91 -10.36
N LEU A 356 5.74 6.74 -10.03
CA LEU A 356 5.79 6.12 -8.69
C LEU A 356 6.77 4.95 -8.62
N SER A 357 7.79 4.94 -9.49
CA SER A 357 8.85 3.92 -9.47
C SER A 357 9.52 3.87 -8.09
N PRO A 358 9.91 2.67 -7.58
CA PRO A 358 10.65 2.51 -6.32
C PRO A 358 11.95 3.31 -6.25
N SER A 359 12.47 3.76 -7.40
CA SER A 359 13.59 4.71 -7.49
C SER A 359 13.34 6.03 -6.76
N ASN A 360 12.08 6.47 -6.65
CA ASN A 360 11.69 7.65 -5.89
C ASN A 360 11.03 7.24 -4.56
N ARG A 361 11.87 7.04 -3.53
CA ARG A 361 11.45 6.52 -2.21
C ARG A 361 10.39 7.40 -1.55
N GLY A 362 9.33 6.77 -1.07
CA GLY A 362 8.22 7.47 -0.40
C GLY A 362 7.30 8.28 -1.31
N SER A 363 7.54 8.29 -2.63
CA SER A 363 6.70 9.01 -3.60
C SER A 363 5.25 8.49 -3.60
N LEU A 364 5.05 7.17 -3.56
CA LEU A 364 3.73 6.53 -3.54
C LEU A 364 2.87 7.04 -2.37
N ALA A 365 3.37 6.96 -1.14
CA ALA A 365 2.62 7.44 0.03
C ALA A 365 2.43 8.96 0.00
N THR A 366 3.42 9.71 -0.47
CA THR A 366 3.31 11.17 -0.60
C THR A 366 2.19 11.56 -1.59
N VAL A 367 2.16 10.93 -2.77
CA VAL A 367 1.12 11.16 -3.78
C VAL A 367 -0.25 10.73 -3.29
N MET A 368 -0.36 9.58 -2.62
CA MET A 368 -1.62 9.14 -2.01
C MET A 368 -2.14 10.15 -0.98
N MET A 369 -1.30 10.63 -0.08
CA MET A 369 -1.67 11.62 0.94
C MET A 369 -2.11 12.95 0.33
N ILE A 370 -1.39 13.43 -0.69
CA ILE A 370 -1.74 14.66 -1.42
C ILE A 370 -3.07 14.47 -2.15
N CYS A 371 -3.23 13.39 -2.92
CA CYS A 371 -4.46 13.09 -3.64
C CYS A 371 -5.65 12.96 -2.69
N TRP A 372 -5.50 12.26 -1.58
CA TRP A 372 -6.53 12.15 -0.56
C TRP A 372 -6.94 13.51 0.00
N THR A 373 -5.98 14.38 0.29
CA THR A 373 -6.22 15.73 0.83
C THR A 373 -6.99 16.61 -0.17
N PHE A 374 -6.62 16.57 -1.46
CA PHE A 374 -7.29 17.36 -2.51
C PHE A 374 -8.63 16.77 -2.96
N PHE A 375 -8.83 15.46 -2.87
CA PHE A 375 -10.10 14.83 -3.25
C PHE A 375 -11.17 14.89 -2.16
N GLY A 376 -10.90 15.54 -1.02
CA GLY A 376 -11.93 15.88 -0.03
C GLY A 376 -13.14 16.59 -0.66
N GLY A 377 -12.92 17.45 -1.66
CA GLY A 377 -13.99 18.11 -2.41
C GLY A 377 -14.93 17.14 -3.13
N ILE A 378 -14.41 16.05 -3.71
CA ILE A 378 -15.22 15.01 -4.37
C ILE A 378 -16.09 14.29 -3.34
N GLY A 379 -15.49 13.93 -2.20
CA GLY A 379 -16.20 13.25 -1.12
C GLY A 379 -17.32 14.10 -0.52
N GLY A 380 -17.05 15.38 -0.26
CA GLY A 380 -18.05 16.35 0.18
C GLY A 380 -19.19 16.55 -0.82
N TYR A 381 -18.86 16.66 -2.11
CA TYR A 381 -19.84 16.82 -3.19
C TYR A 381 -20.80 15.63 -3.28
N LEU A 382 -20.25 14.41 -3.37
CA LEU A 382 -21.06 13.20 -3.49
C LEU A 382 -21.86 12.91 -2.23
N SER A 383 -21.27 13.06 -1.04
CA SER A 383 -22.00 12.92 0.23
C SER A 383 -23.20 13.88 0.30
N SER A 384 -23.00 15.15 -0.03
CA SER A 384 -24.08 16.14 0.01
C SER A 384 -25.19 15.84 -0.99
N ARG A 385 -24.85 15.38 -2.21
CA ARG A 385 -25.86 15.05 -3.23
C ARG A 385 -26.63 13.78 -2.88
N VAL A 386 -25.95 12.74 -2.43
CA VAL A 386 -26.60 11.50 -2.00
C VAL A 386 -27.52 11.78 -0.81
N TYR A 387 -27.03 12.53 0.20
CA TYR A 387 -27.84 12.89 1.37
C TYR A 387 -29.10 13.68 0.99
N ALA A 388 -28.98 14.66 0.09
CA ALA A 388 -30.13 15.40 -0.43
C ALA A 388 -31.12 14.52 -1.20
N SER A 389 -30.60 13.55 -1.97
CA SER A 389 -31.41 12.60 -2.75
C SER A 389 -32.16 11.58 -1.88
N LEU A 390 -31.68 11.35 -0.65
CA LEU A 390 -32.32 10.49 0.35
C LEU A 390 -33.20 11.29 1.33
N GLY A 391 -33.64 12.50 0.97
CA GLY A 391 -34.54 13.32 1.80
C GLY A 391 -33.88 13.98 3.02
N GLY A 392 -32.56 14.06 3.06
CA GLY A 392 -31.80 14.63 4.17
C GLY A 392 -31.88 16.16 4.27
N THR A 393 -32.26 16.68 5.44
CA THR A 393 -32.38 18.12 5.71
C THR A 393 -31.18 18.72 6.46
N GLN A 394 -30.48 17.92 7.27
CA GLN A 394 -29.40 18.38 8.15
C GLN A 394 -28.05 18.53 7.43
N ARG A 395 -27.96 19.47 6.48
CA ARG A 395 -26.79 19.63 5.61
C ARG A 395 -25.48 19.90 6.36
N LYS A 396 -25.50 20.81 7.34
CA LYS A 396 -24.30 21.17 8.13
C LYS A 396 -23.69 19.95 8.84
N LYS A 397 -24.54 19.10 9.42
CA LYS A 397 -24.13 17.87 10.11
C LYS A 397 -23.52 16.87 9.12
N ASN A 398 -24.11 16.71 7.93
CA ASN A 398 -23.56 15.86 6.88
C ASN A 398 -22.15 16.30 6.46
N VAL A 399 -21.94 17.61 6.24
CA VAL A 399 -20.63 18.16 5.87
C VAL A 399 -19.59 17.87 6.96
N PHE A 400 -19.92 18.18 8.21
CA PHE A 400 -19.02 17.97 9.33
C PHE A 400 -18.66 16.49 9.49
N MET A 401 -19.64 15.59 9.46
CA MET A 401 -19.41 14.15 9.59
C MET A 401 -18.60 13.59 8.41
N THR A 402 -18.83 14.07 7.19
CA THR A 402 -18.06 13.64 6.00
C THR A 402 -16.60 14.01 6.13
N ALA A 403 -16.30 15.23 6.60
CA ALA A 403 -14.94 15.73 6.72
C ALA A 403 -14.15 15.18 7.92
N THR A 404 -14.82 14.57 8.92
CA THR A 404 -14.18 14.22 10.20
C THR A 404 -14.19 12.73 10.55
N ILE A 405 -15.24 11.98 10.24
CA ILE A 405 -15.38 10.59 10.76
C ILE A 405 -14.26 9.67 10.27
N LEU A 406 -14.07 9.53 8.96
CA LEU A 406 -13.06 8.62 8.42
C LEU A 406 -11.63 9.03 8.84
N PRO A 407 -11.21 10.30 8.67
CA PRO A 407 -9.89 10.72 9.12
C PRO A 407 -9.66 10.49 10.63
N THR A 408 -10.67 10.73 11.46
CA THR A 408 -10.57 10.53 12.91
C THR A 408 -10.33 9.05 13.23
N VAL A 409 -11.11 8.15 12.63
CA VAL A 409 -10.95 6.69 12.84
C VAL A 409 -9.56 6.23 12.40
N ILE A 410 -9.11 6.64 11.20
CA ILE A 410 -7.77 6.28 10.70
C ILE A 410 -6.69 6.83 11.62
N PHE A 411 -6.76 8.11 11.99
CA PHE A 411 -5.77 8.75 12.85
C PHE A 411 -5.74 8.11 14.24
N SER A 412 -6.89 7.80 14.85
CA SER A 412 -6.96 7.14 16.15
C SER A 412 -6.31 5.75 16.13
N VAL A 413 -6.54 4.95 15.08
CA VAL A 413 -5.92 3.63 14.95
C VAL A 413 -4.41 3.77 14.72
N ILE A 414 -3.97 4.62 13.78
CA ILE A 414 -2.54 4.83 13.52
C ILE A 414 -1.83 5.38 14.77
N PHE A 415 -2.44 6.31 15.49
CA PHE A 415 -1.90 6.85 16.73
C PHE A 415 -1.73 5.75 17.79
N LEU A 416 -2.72 4.89 17.96
CA LEU A 416 -2.64 3.75 18.89
C LEU A 416 -1.52 2.78 18.48
N LEU A 417 -1.42 2.42 17.19
CA LEU A 417 -0.33 1.58 16.68
C LEU A 417 1.04 2.24 16.88
N ASN A 418 1.13 3.56 16.75
CA ASN A 418 2.35 4.30 16.98
C ASN A 418 2.81 4.26 18.44
N LEU A 419 1.90 4.19 19.41
CA LEU A 419 2.26 4.01 20.82
C LEU A 419 2.95 2.66 21.04
N PHE A 420 2.53 1.60 20.36
CA PHE A 420 3.21 0.30 20.39
C PHE A 420 4.58 0.34 19.71
N LEU A 421 4.71 1.06 18.59
CA LEU A 421 6.00 1.27 17.92
C LEU A 421 6.99 2.02 18.82
N LEU A 422 6.52 3.07 19.50
CA LEU A 422 7.32 3.83 20.46
C LEU A 422 7.74 2.97 21.67
N GLY A 423 6.80 2.21 22.24
CA GLY A 423 7.08 1.30 23.36
C GLY A 423 8.07 0.19 23.00
N ALA A 424 8.10 -0.24 21.74
CA ALA A 424 9.06 -1.23 21.23
C ALA A 424 10.42 -0.63 20.82
N GLY A 425 10.61 0.69 20.88
CA GLY A 425 11.81 1.37 20.41
C GLY A 425 12.02 1.27 18.89
N SER A 426 10.93 1.18 18.13
CA SER A 426 10.95 1.04 16.66
C SER A 426 11.32 2.35 15.97
N SER A 427 12.21 2.27 14.97
CA SER A 427 12.50 3.38 14.05
C SER A 427 11.31 3.73 13.15
N GLY A 428 10.41 2.77 12.94
CA GLY A 428 9.14 2.94 12.22
C GLY A 428 8.13 3.80 12.97
N ALA A 429 8.39 4.17 14.23
CA ALA A 429 7.54 5.11 14.95
C ALA A 429 7.51 6.46 14.21
N VAL A 430 6.31 6.93 13.88
CA VAL A 430 6.07 8.21 13.23
C VAL A 430 6.38 9.33 14.24
N PRO A 431 7.27 10.27 13.92
CA PRO A 431 7.61 11.38 14.80
C PRO A 431 6.40 12.29 15.06
N PHE A 432 6.37 12.91 16.23
CA PHE A 432 5.29 13.83 16.61
C PHE A 432 5.09 14.97 15.59
N GLY A 433 6.18 15.52 15.05
CA GLY A 433 6.10 16.59 14.03
C GLY A 433 5.36 16.15 12.76
N THR A 434 5.56 14.92 12.30
CA THR A 434 4.87 14.35 11.14
C THR A 434 3.39 14.12 11.43
N MET A 435 3.04 13.65 12.64
CA MET A 435 1.65 13.52 13.05
C MET A 435 0.94 14.88 13.08
N LEU A 436 1.58 15.90 13.64
CA LEU A 436 1.06 17.26 13.67
C LEU A 436 0.85 17.80 12.25
N LEU A 437 1.80 17.57 11.34
CA LEU A 437 1.67 17.97 9.93
C LEU A 437 0.47 17.31 9.26
N ILE A 438 0.21 16.01 9.50
CA ILE A 438 -0.96 15.32 8.95
C ILE A 438 -2.25 15.92 9.48
N VAL A 439 -2.32 16.26 10.77
CA VAL A 439 -3.46 16.95 11.37
C VAL A 439 -3.66 18.34 10.75
N LEU A 440 -2.59 19.08 10.49
CA LEU A 440 -2.64 20.37 9.83
C LEU A 440 -3.10 20.25 8.36
N LEU A 441 -2.67 19.23 7.61
CA LEU A 441 -3.17 18.96 6.26
C LEU A 441 -4.66 18.60 6.26
N TRP A 442 -5.09 17.81 7.25
CA TRP A 442 -6.49 17.42 7.43
C TRP A 442 -7.39 18.64 7.71
N PHE A 443 -7.11 19.43 8.75
CA PHE A 443 -7.95 20.58 9.11
C PHE A 443 -7.71 21.82 8.23
N GLY A 444 -6.50 21.99 7.70
CA GLY A 444 -6.12 23.15 6.90
C GLY A 444 -6.54 23.07 5.44
N ILE A 445 -6.60 21.86 4.86
CA ILE A 445 -6.92 21.68 3.43
C ILE A 445 -8.10 20.73 3.23
N SER A 446 -8.01 19.47 3.69
CA SER A 446 -8.99 18.43 3.38
C SER A 446 -10.40 18.76 3.88
N ALA A 447 -10.54 19.20 5.13
CA ALA A 447 -11.83 19.54 5.72
C ALA A 447 -12.50 20.78 5.09
N PRO A 448 -11.80 21.91 4.88
CA PRO A 448 -12.33 23.04 4.11
C PRO A 448 -12.74 22.65 2.69
N LEU A 449 -11.90 21.88 1.99
CA LEU A 449 -12.19 21.47 0.62
C LEU A 449 -13.41 20.54 0.54
N SER A 450 -13.58 19.65 1.54
CA SER A 450 -14.79 18.85 1.70
C SER A 450 -16.03 19.72 1.93
N ALA A 451 -15.92 20.80 2.70
CA ALA A 451 -17.01 21.75 2.89
C ALA A 451 -17.36 22.50 1.59
N VAL A 452 -16.35 22.93 0.81
CA VAL A 452 -16.55 23.54 -0.51
C VAL A 452 -17.23 22.57 -1.47
N GLY A 453 -16.77 21.32 -1.52
CA GLY A 453 -17.41 20.27 -2.30
C GLY A 453 -18.88 20.06 -1.92
N ALA A 454 -19.16 19.99 -0.62
CA ALA A 454 -20.51 19.84 -0.10
C ALA A 454 -21.40 21.07 -0.38
N TYR A 455 -20.84 22.28 -0.39
CA TYR A 455 -21.57 23.49 -0.80
C TYR A 455 -22.01 23.40 -2.26
N PHE A 456 -21.11 23.02 -3.18
CA PHE A 456 -21.46 22.81 -4.59
C PHE A 456 -22.43 21.64 -4.79
N GLY A 457 -22.30 20.57 -4.01
CA GLY A 457 -23.23 19.44 -4.02
C GLY A 457 -24.64 19.85 -3.57
N SER A 458 -24.73 20.64 -2.49
CA SER A 458 -25.99 21.21 -2.00
C SER A 458 -26.63 22.16 -3.01
N LYS A 459 -25.84 22.96 -3.74
CA LYS A 459 -26.33 23.87 -4.79
C LYS A 459 -26.88 23.11 -6.00
N HIS A 460 -26.23 22.01 -6.41
CA HIS A 460 -26.75 21.12 -7.46
C HIS A 460 -28.04 20.40 -7.04
N GLY A 461 -28.28 20.28 -5.73
CA GLY A 461 -29.49 19.69 -5.19
C GLY A 461 -29.56 18.17 -5.34
N ALA A 462 -30.71 17.64 -4.92
CA ALA A 462 -31.02 16.22 -4.99
C ALA A 462 -31.03 15.73 -6.43
N ILE A 463 -30.60 14.48 -6.63
CA ILE A 463 -30.78 13.77 -7.88
C ILE A 463 -32.29 13.43 -7.97
N GLN A 464 -32.93 13.84 -9.05
CA GLN A 464 -34.35 13.57 -9.24
C GLN A 464 -34.61 12.08 -9.47
N HIS A 465 -35.57 11.56 -8.71
CA HIS A 465 -36.05 10.18 -8.82
C HIS A 465 -37.16 10.09 -9.86
N PRO A 466 -37.19 9.04 -10.70
CA PRO A 466 -38.17 8.90 -11.77
C PRO A 466 -39.60 8.65 -11.26
N VAL A 467 -39.75 8.14 -10.04
CA VAL A 467 -41.05 7.72 -9.48
C VAL A 467 -41.25 8.38 -8.12
N ARG A 468 -42.50 8.76 -7.81
CA ARG A 468 -42.89 9.31 -6.51
C ARG A 468 -43.06 8.20 -5.48
N VAL A 469 -42.72 8.52 -4.23
CA VAL A 469 -42.84 7.57 -3.12
C VAL A 469 -44.23 7.66 -2.50
N ASN A 470 -44.87 6.51 -2.25
CA ASN A 470 -46.16 6.40 -1.58
C ASN A 470 -46.06 6.77 -0.09
N GLN A 471 -47.13 7.30 0.48
CA GLN A 471 -47.13 7.74 1.90
C GLN A 471 -47.02 6.54 2.85
N ILE A 472 -47.78 5.48 2.59
CA ILE A 472 -47.88 4.30 3.46
C ILE A 472 -46.94 3.21 2.92
N PRO A 473 -45.97 2.73 3.73
CA PRO A 473 -45.07 1.67 3.30
C PRO A 473 -45.80 0.34 3.14
N ARG A 474 -45.55 -0.35 2.03
CA ARG A 474 -46.02 -1.73 1.80
C ARG A 474 -45.34 -2.71 2.78
N GLN A 475 -46.07 -3.76 3.15
CA GLN A 475 -45.51 -4.90 3.90
C GLN A 475 -44.54 -5.70 3.02
N ILE A 476 -43.40 -6.09 3.61
CA ILE A 476 -42.34 -6.81 2.89
C ILE A 476 -42.53 -8.32 3.12
N PRO A 477 -42.67 -9.13 2.05
CA PRO A 477 -42.80 -10.58 2.20
C PRO A 477 -41.48 -11.23 2.70
N PRO A 478 -41.55 -12.45 3.26
CA PRO A 478 -40.35 -13.16 3.70
C PRO A 478 -39.46 -13.52 2.50
N ALA A 479 -38.29 -12.86 2.42
CA ALA A 479 -37.32 -13.11 1.35
C ALA A 479 -36.59 -14.47 1.51
N PRO A 480 -36.14 -15.08 0.40
CA PRO A 480 -35.27 -16.26 0.42
C PRO A 480 -34.03 -16.09 1.31
N LYS A 481 -33.55 -17.18 1.91
CA LYS A 481 -32.42 -17.16 2.86
C LYS A 481 -31.14 -16.56 2.26
N TYR A 482 -30.86 -16.79 0.98
CA TYR A 482 -29.66 -16.27 0.29
C TYR A 482 -29.72 -14.75 0.04
N LEU A 483 -30.90 -14.14 0.07
CA LEU A 483 -31.09 -12.68 -0.04
C LEU A 483 -31.10 -11.98 1.32
N ARG A 484 -30.81 -12.67 2.42
CA ARG A 484 -30.59 -12.01 3.71
C ARG A 484 -29.32 -11.15 3.63
N PRO A 485 -29.26 -9.97 4.27
CA PRO A 485 -28.18 -8.99 4.07
C PRO A 485 -26.77 -9.57 4.19
N TRP A 486 -26.50 -10.32 5.26
CA TRP A 486 -25.17 -10.92 5.49
C TRP A 486 -24.85 -12.09 4.55
N ALA A 487 -25.85 -12.94 4.26
CA ALA A 487 -25.67 -14.05 3.32
C ALA A 487 -25.39 -13.53 1.90
N ALA A 488 -26.14 -12.50 1.47
CA ALA A 488 -25.93 -11.82 0.20
C ALA A 488 -24.56 -11.14 0.15
N ALA A 489 -24.14 -10.45 1.21
CA ALA A 489 -22.82 -9.80 1.26
C ALA A 489 -21.66 -10.81 1.14
N LEU A 490 -21.70 -11.92 1.87
CA LEU A 490 -20.66 -12.94 1.79
C LEU A 490 -20.65 -13.66 0.42
N LEU A 491 -21.83 -13.99 -0.11
CA LEU A 491 -21.95 -14.67 -1.40
C LEU A 491 -21.54 -13.76 -2.57
N SER A 492 -21.89 -12.48 -2.53
CA SER A 492 -21.48 -11.50 -3.55
C SER A 492 -19.98 -11.19 -3.48
N GLY A 493 -19.43 -11.06 -2.26
CA GLY A 493 -18.05 -10.68 -2.03
C GLY A 493 -17.00 -11.69 -2.51
N ILE A 494 -17.36 -12.96 -2.68
CA ILE A 494 -16.41 -14.02 -3.08
C ILE A 494 -15.88 -13.79 -4.51
N LEU A 495 -16.70 -13.20 -5.40
CA LEU A 495 -16.35 -13.00 -6.80
C LEU A 495 -15.33 -11.86 -6.99
N PRO A 496 -15.55 -10.64 -6.44
CA PRO A 496 -14.50 -9.61 -6.46
C PRO A 496 -13.23 -10.03 -5.72
N PHE A 497 -13.36 -10.76 -4.61
CA PHE A 497 -12.19 -11.28 -3.89
C PHE A 497 -11.40 -12.29 -4.74
N GLY A 498 -12.07 -13.24 -5.38
CA GLY A 498 -11.44 -14.22 -6.26
C GLY A 498 -10.70 -13.57 -7.44
N ALA A 499 -11.22 -12.46 -7.97
CA ALA A 499 -10.55 -11.67 -8.99
C ALA A 499 -9.27 -10.96 -8.49
N ALA A 500 -9.20 -10.63 -7.20
CA ALA A 500 -8.06 -9.97 -6.58
C ALA A 500 -7.03 -10.94 -5.96
N PHE A 501 -7.40 -12.20 -5.72
CA PHE A 501 -6.71 -13.12 -4.80
C PHE A 501 -5.21 -13.25 -5.04
N VAL A 502 -4.79 -13.46 -6.29
CA VAL A 502 -3.36 -13.66 -6.61
C VAL A 502 -2.57 -12.37 -6.43
N GLU A 503 -3.07 -11.23 -6.90
CA GLU A 503 -2.38 -9.95 -6.68
C GLU A 503 -2.38 -9.54 -5.21
N LEU A 504 -3.44 -9.84 -4.46
CA LEU A 504 -3.52 -9.58 -3.03
C LEU A 504 -2.41 -10.32 -2.27
N TYR A 505 -2.06 -11.55 -2.66
CA TYR A 505 -0.91 -12.26 -2.10
C TYR A 505 0.38 -11.46 -2.27
N PHE A 506 0.69 -11.02 -3.50
CA PHE A 506 1.92 -10.27 -3.77
C PHE A 506 1.94 -8.90 -3.08
N VAL A 507 0.79 -8.23 -3.00
CA VAL A 507 0.64 -6.95 -2.30
C VAL A 507 0.86 -7.12 -0.79
N LEU A 508 0.26 -8.13 -0.15
CA LEU A 508 0.46 -8.40 1.27
C LEU A 508 1.90 -8.84 1.56
N SER A 509 2.50 -9.65 0.69
CA SER A 509 3.91 -10.00 0.78
C SER A 509 4.82 -8.78 0.64
N SER A 510 4.51 -7.81 -0.22
CA SER A 510 5.33 -6.59 -0.37
C SER A 510 5.10 -5.55 0.73
N LEU A 511 3.88 -5.47 1.29
CA LEU A 511 3.57 -4.55 2.39
C LEU A 511 4.24 -4.98 3.70
N PHE A 512 4.25 -6.29 3.98
CA PHE A 512 4.76 -6.81 5.24
C PHE A 512 6.16 -7.42 5.13
N ALA A 513 6.53 -8.03 4.00
CA ALA A 513 7.91 -8.43 3.74
C ALA A 513 8.63 -7.35 2.93
N SER A 514 9.92 -7.17 3.16
CA SER A 514 10.77 -6.12 2.58
C SER A 514 11.05 -6.23 1.07
N ARG A 515 10.18 -6.89 0.30
CA ARG A 515 10.30 -7.01 -1.16
C ARG A 515 9.56 -5.87 -1.85
N ALA A 516 10.23 -5.17 -2.78
CA ALA A 516 9.56 -4.15 -3.59
C ALA A 516 8.63 -4.78 -4.64
N TYR A 517 7.37 -4.35 -4.64
CA TYR A 517 6.42 -4.67 -5.70
C TYR A 517 6.52 -3.66 -6.83
N TYR A 518 6.89 -4.11 -8.03
CA TYR A 518 7.06 -3.27 -9.22
C TYR A 518 6.00 -3.52 -10.32
N ALA A 519 5.10 -4.48 -10.12
CA ALA A 519 4.07 -4.88 -11.08
C ALA A 519 2.83 -3.94 -11.10
N PHE A 520 3.05 -2.61 -11.08
CA PHE A 520 1.96 -1.62 -11.01
C PHE A 520 0.94 -1.71 -12.16
N GLY A 521 1.37 -2.16 -13.34
CA GLY A 521 0.47 -2.42 -14.47
C GLY A 521 -0.56 -3.51 -14.18
N PHE A 522 -0.11 -4.63 -13.60
CA PHE A 522 -0.98 -5.73 -13.18
C PHE A 522 -1.93 -5.27 -12.07
N LEU A 523 -1.42 -4.53 -11.08
CA LEU A 523 -2.23 -3.97 -10.00
C LEU A 523 -3.35 -3.07 -10.52
N ALA A 524 -3.07 -2.18 -11.48
CA ALA A 524 -4.07 -1.28 -12.05
C ALA A 524 -5.16 -2.02 -12.83
N LEU A 525 -4.78 -3.03 -13.62
CA LEU A 525 -5.74 -3.87 -14.36
C LEU A 525 -6.62 -4.67 -13.39
N THR A 526 -6.01 -5.29 -12.38
CA THR A 526 -6.74 -6.04 -11.35
C THR A 526 -7.70 -5.15 -10.57
N ALA A 527 -7.30 -3.93 -10.19
CA ALA A 527 -8.19 -2.96 -9.55
C ALA A 527 -9.41 -2.61 -10.43
N GLY A 528 -9.21 -2.46 -11.74
CA GLY A 528 -10.30 -2.26 -12.70
C GLY A 528 -11.25 -3.45 -12.78
N ILE A 529 -10.72 -4.67 -12.84
CA ILE A 529 -11.49 -5.93 -12.85
C ILE A 529 -12.30 -6.07 -11.55
N VAL A 530 -11.70 -5.83 -10.40
CA VAL A 530 -12.37 -5.87 -9.08
C VAL A 530 -13.49 -4.85 -9.02
N GLY A 531 -13.23 -3.59 -9.43
CA GLY A 531 -14.25 -2.54 -9.46
C GLY A 531 -15.44 -2.90 -10.35
N LEU A 532 -15.19 -3.45 -11.54
CA LEU A 532 -16.24 -3.90 -12.46
C LEU A 532 -17.03 -5.09 -11.91
N THR A 533 -16.36 -6.07 -11.29
CA THR A 533 -16.99 -7.23 -10.65
C THR A 533 -17.88 -6.79 -9.49
N THR A 534 -17.38 -5.90 -8.64
CA THR A 534 -18.14 -5.35 -7.52
C THR A 534 -19.39 -4.61 -8.00
N ALA A 535 -19.27 -3.77 -9.03
CA ALA A 535 -20.40 -3.05 -9.60
C ALA A 535 -21.47 -4.02 -10.15
N THR A 536 -21.06 -4.99 -10.95
CA THR A 536 -21.98 -5.93 -11.64
C THR A 536 -22.69 -6.87 -10.67
N VAL A 537 -21.97 -7.43 -9.70
CA VAL A 537 -22.57 -8.30 -8.66
C VAL A 537 -23.51 -7.48 -7.76
N SER A 538 -23.15 -6.25 -7.40
CA SER A 538 -24.03 -5.38 -6.60
C SER A 538 -25.33 -5.06 -7.33
N ILE A 539 -25.27 -4.77 -8.64
CA ILE A 539 -26.46 -4.55 -9.48
C ILE A 539 -27.33 -5.82 -9.52
N LEU A 540 -26.73 -7.00 -9.74
CA LEU A 540 -27.45 -8.26 -9.81
C LEU A 540 -28.19 -8.59 -8.50
N PHE A 541 -27.50 -8.49 -7.35
CA PHE A 541 -28.14 -8.75 -6.05
C PHE A 541 -29.18 -7.69 -5.69
N THR A 542 -28.98 -6.44 -6.11
CA THR A 542 -29.98 -5.39 -5.95
C THR A 542 -31.23 -5.72 -6.76
N TYR A 543 -31.08 -6.17 -8.01
CA TYR A 543 -32.19 -6.61 -8.85
C TYR A 543 -32.94 -7.80 -8.22
N PHE A 544 -32.24 -8.82 -7.72
CA PHE A 544 -32.89 -9.94 -7.03
C PHE A 544 -33.62 -9.53 -5.75
N CYS A 545 -33.10 -8.56 -4.98
CA CYS A 545 -33.81 -7.99 -3.83
C CYS A 545 -35.13 -7.33 -4.26
N LEU A 546 -35.10 -6.55 -5.35
CA LEU A 546 -36.31 -5.89 -5.88
C LEU A 546 -37.32 -6.91 -6.43
N CYS A 547 -36.87 -7.96 -7.11
CA CYS A 547 -37.72 -9.06 -7.54
C CYS A 547 -38.38 -9.80 -6.37
N ALA A 548 -37.73 -9.84 -5.20
CA ALA A 548 -38.28 -10.39 -3.96
C ALA A 548 -39.13 -9.38 -3.16
N GLU A 549 -39.55 -8.28 -3.79
CA GLU A 549 -40.37 -7.20 -3.19
C GLU A 549 -39.73 -6.50 -1.98
N GLU A 550 -38.41 -6.62 -1.80
CA GLU A 550 -37.66 -5.95 -0.75
C GLU A 550 -37.08 -4.63 -1.28
N TYR A 551 -37.81 -3.53 -1.02
CA TYR A 551 -37.44 -2.19 -1.47
C TYR A 551 -36.32 -1.54 -0.64
N ARG A 552 -35.88 -2.10 0.49
CA ARG A 552 -34.80 -1.52 1.34
C ARG A 552 -33.40 -1.86 0.80
N TRP A 553 -33.16 -1.57 -0.47
CA TRP A 553 -31.95 -1.98 -1.18
C TRP A 553 -30.72 -1.11 -0.87
N HIS A 554 -30.88 0.15 -0.45
CA HIS A 554 -29.78 1.11 -0.25
C HIS A 554 -28.59 0.58 0.56
N TRP A 555 -28.82 0.15 1.82
CA TRP A 555 -27.77 -0.43 2.66
C TRP A 555 -27.34 -1.82 2.19
N ARG A 556 -28.26 -2.59 1.60
CA ARG A 556 -27.95 -3.92 1.07
C ARG A 556 -26.99 -3.83 -0.11
N ALA A 557 -27.14 -2.84 -0.99
CA ALA A 557 -26.24 -2.57 -2.10
C ALA A 557 -24.84 -2.16 -1.61
N PHE A 558 -24.78 -1.32 -0.57
CA PHE A 558 -23.50 -0.97 0.04
C PHE A 558 -22.82 -2.18 0.69
N LEU A 559 -23.57 -2.99 1.45
CA LEU A 559 -23.05 -4.21 2.12
C LEU A 559 -22.64 -5.31 1.13
N THR A 560 -23.38 -5.47 0.04
CA THR A 560 -23.03 -6.44 -1.03
C THR A 560 -21.78 -6.02 -1.78
N GLY A 561 -21.65 -4.73 -2.11
CA GLY A 561 -20.41 -4.19 -2.67
C GLY A 561 -19.22 -4.37 -1.72
N GLY A 562 -19.42 -4.07 -0.42
CA GLY A 562 -18.41 -4.22 0.64
C GLY A 562 -18.09 -5.67 1.03
N GLY A 563 -18.79 -6.65 0.47
CA GLY A 563 -18.66 -8.06 0.84
C GLY A 563 -17.24 -8.62 0.67
N SER A 564 -16.46 -8.09 -0.27
CA SER A 564 -15.06 -8.48 -0.54
C SER A 564 -14.16 -8.32 0.68
N ALA A 565 -14.40 -7.31 1.50
CA ALA A 565 -13.55 -6.96 2.63
C ALA A 565 -13.56 -8.05 3.71
N PHE A 566 -14.68 -8.78 3.87
CA PHE A 566 -14.74 -9.92 4.79
C PHE A 566 -13.85 -11.08 4.34
N TRP A 567 -13.80 -11.34 3.03
CA TRP A 567 -12.91 -12.35 2.45
C TRP A 567 -11.45 -11.90 2.53
N LEU A 568 -11.19 -10.61 2.34
CA LEU A 568 -9.86 -10.03 2.56
C LEU A 568 -9.41 -10.24 4.02
N LEU A 569 -10.28 -9.97 5.00
CA LEU A 569 -9.98 -10.19 6.41
C LEU A 569 -9.67 -11.68 6.69
N ALA A 570 -10.51 -12.58 6.19
CA ALA A 570 -10.31 -14.03 6.35
C ALA A 570 -8.97 -14.47 5.73
N TYR A 571 -8.65 -13.95 4.54
CA TYR A 571 -7.38 -14.22 3.88
C TYR A 571 -6.19 -13.62 4.63
N GLY A 572 -6.29 -12.42 5.17
CA GLY A 572 -5.24 -11.81 5.99
C GLY A 572 -4.97 -12.59 7.29
N LEU A 573 -6.01 -13.17 7.91
CA LEU A 573 -5.83 -14.07 9.05
C LEU A 573 -5.18 -15.40 8.63
N PHE A 574 -5.56 -15.95 7.47
CA PHE A 574 -4.90 -17.13 6.90
C PHE A 574 -3.43 -16.85 6.56
N PHE A 575 -3.11 -15.68 6.00
CA PHE A 575 -1.76 -15.24 5.68
C PHE A 575 -0.92 -15.12 6.96
N TRP A 576 -1.49 -14.61 8.05
CA TRP A 576 -0.84 -14.63 9.35
C TRP A 576 -0.49 -16.05 9.80
N ALA A 577 -1.48 -16.95 9.83
CA ALA A 577 -1.27 -18.31 10.30
C ALA A 577 -0.25 -19.11 9.46
N SER A 578 -0.19 -18.85 8.15
CA SER A 578 0.62 -19.63 7.20
C SER A 578 2.01 -19.06 6.94
N ARG A 579 2.17 -17.73 6.88
CA ARG A 579 3.40 -17.06 6.38
C ARG A 579 4.13 -16.18 7.40
N LEU A 580 3.54 -15.95 8.57
CA LEU A 580 4.10 -15.08 9.60
C LEU A 580 4.35 -15.88 10.88
N SER A 581 5.51 -15.70 11.49
CA SER A 581 5.90 -16.30 12.77
C SER A 581 6.28 -15.20 13.75
N LEU A 582 5.28 -14.38 14.12
CA LEU A 582 5.49 -13.22 14.99
C LEU A 582 5.57 -13.64 16.45
N HIS A 583 6.78 -13.65 17.01
CA HIS A 583 6.99 -13.98 18.43
C HIS A 583 6.64 -12.83 19.38
N SER A 584 6.74 -11.57 18.90
CA SER A 584 6.46 -10.39 19.72
C SER A 584 5.00 -9.95 19.64
N MET A 585 4.39 -9.69 20.82
CA MET A 585 3.02 -9.19 20.93
C MET A 585 2.83 -7.87 20.15
N SER A 586 3.82 -6.98 20.20
CA SER A 586 3.80 -5.71 19.48
C SER A 586 3.69 -5.89 17.97
N SER A 587 4.42 -6.85 17.37
CA SER A 587 4.33 -7.14 15.94
C SER A 587 2.97 -7.72 15.56
N ALA A 588 2.38 -8.57 16.40
CA ALA A 588 1.04 -9.11 16.17
C ALA A 588 -0.04 -8.01 16.18
N ILE A 589 0.02 -7.08 17.14
CA ILE A 589 -0.90 -5.93 17.22
C ILE A 589 -0.73 -5.03 16.00
N LEU A 590 0.50 -4.77 15.56
CA LEU A 590 0.78 -3.97 14.37
C LEU A 590 0.20 -4.60 13.11
N TYR A 591 0.44 -5.90 12.91
CA TYR A 591 -0.12 -6.64 11.77
C TYR A 591 -1.65 -6.55 11.74
N LEU A 592 -2.30 -6.88 12.86
CA LEU A 592 -3.77 -6.84 12.97
C LEU A 592 -4.33 -5.43 12.78
N GLY A 593 -3.67 -4.41 13.31
CA GLY A 593 -4.08 -3.02 13.15
C GLY A 593 -3.99 -2.53 11.71
N TYR A 594 -2.90 -2.85 11.01
CA TYR A 594 -2.75 -2.53 9.59
C TYR A 594 -3.73 -3.33 8.72
N LEU A 595 -3.96 -4.62 9.03
CA LEU A 595 -4.97 -5.43 8.36
C LEU A 595 -6.38 -4.86 8.55
N PHE A 596 -6.72 -4.42 9.76
CA PHE A 596 -8.00 -3.77 10.05
C PHE A 596 -8.20 -2.51 9.20
N LEU A 597 -7.18 -1.64 9.12
CA LEU A 597 -7.24 -0.44 8.27
C LEU A 597 -7.43 -0.81 6.80
N LEU A 598 -6.71 -1.81 6.30
CA LEU A 598 -6.81 -2.26 4.91
C LEU A 598 -8.23 -2.78 4.60
N VAL A 599 -8.78 -3.63 5.46
CA VAL A 599 -10.15 -4.18 5.33
C VAL A 599 -11.20 -3.06 5.40
N MET A 600 -11.04 -2.10 6.32
CA MET A 600 -11.97 -0.97 6.44
C MET A 600 -11.97 -0.10 5.18
N LEU A 601 -10.79 0.20 4.63
CA LEU A 601 -10.66 0.99 3.41
C LEU A 601 -11.22 0.23 2.19
N ASP A 602 -10.94 -1.07 2.06
CA ASP A 602 -11.53 -1.92 1.02
C ASP A 602 -13.06 -1.88 1.09
N PHE A 603 -13.63 -2.11 2.28
CA PHE A 603 -15.08 -2.09 2.50
C PHE A 603 -15.74 -0.78 2.07
N LEU A 604 -15.10 0.37 2.35
CA LEU A 604 -15.62 1.68 1.95
C LEU A 604 -15.53 1.90 0.43
N ILE A 605 -14.43 1.48 -0.20
CA ILE A 605 -14.22 1.61 -1.65
C ILE A 605 -15.22 0.72 -2.39
N THR A 606 -15.22 -0.59 -2.11
CA THR A 606 -16.07 -1.56 -2.81
C THR A 606 -17.54 -1.37 -2.48
N GLY A 607 -17.88 -1.01 -1.24
CA GLY A 607 -19.24 -0.65 -0.85
C GLY A 607 -19.76 0.60 -1.57
N THR A 608 -18.90 1.61 -1.80
CA THR A 608 -19.26 2.80 -2.55
C THR A 608 -19.48 2.51 -4.03
N ILE A 609 -18.59 1.73 -4.65
CA ILE A 609 -18.74 1.28 -6.04
C ILE A 609 -20.06 0.53 -6.20
N GLY A 610 -20.35 -0.42 -5.30
CA GLY A 610 -21.59 -1.19 -5.31
C GLY A 610 -22.83 -0.31 -5.16
N PHE A 611 -22.84 0.60 -4.19
CA PHE A 611 -23.96 1.51 -3.97
C PHE A 611 -24.21 2.44 -5.17
N LEU A 612 -23.16 3.08 -5.71
CA LEU A 612 -23.31 4.03 -6.83
C LEU A 612 -23.74 3.30 -8.12
N ALA A 613 -23.20 2.11 -8.38
CA ALA A 613 -23.59 1.28 -9.52
C ALA A 613 -25.06 0.85 -9.42
N SER A 614 -25.48 0.33 -8.25
CA SER A 614 -26.87 -0.03 -8.00
C SER A 614 -27.80 1.17 -8.05
N TYR A 615 -27.40 2.32 -7.50
CA TYR A 615 -28.20 3.55 -7.53
C TYR A 615 -28.42 4.05 -8.96
N TRP A 616 -27.39 3.98 -9.80
CA TRP A 616 -27.53 4.26 -11.23
C TRP A 616 -28.46 3.26 -11.93
N ALA A 617 -28.28 1.96 -11.69
CA ALA A 617 -29.05 0.89 -12.33
C ALA A 617 -30.54 0.95 -11.95
N VAL A 618 -30.86 1.16 -10.67
CA VAL A 618 -32.23 1.30 -10.17
C VAL A 618 -32.92 2.52 -10.80
N ARG A 619 -32.25 3.68 -10.83
CA ARG A 619 -32.81 4.86 -11.51
C ARG A 619 -33.07 4.61 -12.99
N ARG A 620 -32.17 3.93 -13.68
CA ARG A 620 -32.34 3.57 -15.08
C ARG A 620 -33.52 2.61 -15.28
N LEU A 621 -33.64 1.61 -14.42
CA LEU A 621 -34.70 0.60 -14.43
C LEU A 621 -36.10 1.24 -14.27
N TYR A 622 -36.29 2.10 -13.26
CA TYR A 622 -37.60 2.73 -13.03
C TYR A 622 -37.88 3.92 -13.94
N SER A 623 -36.87 4.53 -14.59
CA SER A 623 -37.10 5.52 -15.64
C SER A 623 -37.68 4.93 -16.93
N ALA A 624 -37.57 3.61 -17.11
CA ALA A 624 -38.07 2.92 -18.30
C ALA A 624 -39.55 2.53 -18.17
N ILE A 625 -40.14 2.59 -16.97
CA ILE A 625 -41.56 2.33 -16.76
C ILE A 625 -42.32 3.62 -17.07
N ARG A 626 -43.35 3.55 -17.93
CA ARG A 626 -44.38 4.60 -18.02
C ARG A 626 -45.35 4.36 -16.89
N ILE A 627 -45.36 5.25 -15.91
CA ILE A 627 -46.33 5.26 -14.82
C ILE A 627 -47.00 6.62 -14.95
N ASP A 628 -48.21 6.64 -15.49
CA ASP A 628 -49.02 7.85 -15.64
C ASP A 628 -49.67 8.25 -14.30
#